data_AF-A0A8H4XQ74-F1
#
_entry.id   AF-A0A8H4XQ74-F1
#
_cell.length_a   1.000
_cell.length_b   1.000
_cell.length_c   1.000
_cell.angle_alpha   90.00
_cell.angle_beta   90.00
_cell.angle_gamma   90.00
#
_symmetry.space_group_name_H-M   'P 1'
#
loop_
_entity.id
_entity.type
_entity.pdbx_description
1 polymer ?
#
loop_
_entity_poly.entity_id
_entity_poly.type
_entity_poly.pdbx_seq_one_letter_code
_entity_poly.pdbx_strand_id
1 'polypeptide(L)'
;DPREYLPFLRKLQTLPELRRQYEIDNYLARSAKALKHLHALEAFDEVKQYAVKHSLYREALELYKYQTEQLTEMTRLYADYLYEQSNYQEAAIAYESLGIYDEAYKSYQIAHRWRESLYCALMVPLSQTELENHAISLVTTLLEEDKDYLSAAQIQADNLKNYPAAATLFCRASRFADATRILAINGLQNRIPEIVDSGLAEAMGSTTDFLADCKAQLNVQV
;
A
#
# COMPACT_ATOMS: atom_id res chain seq x y z
N ASP A 1 -40.55 -25.65 18.54
CA ASP A 1 -41.35 -26.06 19.71
C ASP A 1 -41.71 -24.83 20.56
N PRO A 2 -42.93 -24.67 21.12
CA PRO A 2 -43.25 -23.61 22.10
C PRO A 2 -42.21 -23.44 23.22
N ARG A 3 -41.59 -24.52 23.66
CA ARG A 3 -40.53 -24.50 24.67
C ARG A 3 -39.24 -23.83 24.18
N GLU A 4 -39.01 -23.80 22.87
CA GLU A 4 -37.82 -23.18 22.26
C GLU A 4 -38.03 -21.68 21.97
N TYR A 5 -39.19 -21.28 21.43
CA TYR A 5 -39.39 -19.88 21.03
C TYR A 5 -39.98 -18.99 22.14
N LEU A 6 -40.77 -19.53 23.09
CA LEU A 6 -41.36 -18.72 24.16
C LEU A 6 -40.31 -18.04 25.06
N PRO A 7 -39.20 -18.70 25.46
CA PRO A 7 -38.13 -18.03 26.21
C PRO A 7 -37.52 -16.85 25.44
N PHE A 8 -37.30 -17.01 24.14
CA PHE A 8 -36.76 -15.94 23.29
C PHE A 8 -37.72 -14.75 23.20
N LEU A 9 -39.02 -14.98 22.97
CA LEU A 9 -40.02 -13.93 22.92
C LEU A 9 -40.18 -13.20 24.27
N ARG A 10 -40.13 -13.93 25.40
CA ARG A 10 -40.16 -13.34 26.74
C ARG A 10 -38.93 -12.46 26.98
N LYS A 11 -37.73 -12.89 26.58
CA LYS A 11 -36.51 -12.06 26.63
C LYS A 11 -36.69 -10.78 25.81
N LEU A 12 -37.23 -10.86 24.58
CA LEU A 12 -37.42 -9.69 23.74
C LEU A 12 -38.43 -8.68 24.32
N GLN A 13 -39.45 -9.15 25.04
CA GLN A 13 -40.45 -8.27 25.65
C GLN A 13 -39.89 -7.37 26.77
N THR A 14 -38.86 -7.82 27.49
CA THR A 14 -38.26 -7.05 28.59
C THR A 14 -37.27 -5.99 28.12
N LEU A 15 -36.84 -6.02 26.85
CA LEU A 15 -35.83 -5.10 26.32
C LEU A 15 -36.45 -3.77 25.87
N PRO A 16 -35.71 -2.64 26.01
CA PRO A 16 -36.04 -1.38 25.35
C PRO A 16 -36.17 -1.54 23.83
N GLU A 17 -36.92 -0.65 23.18
CA GLU A 17 -37.28 -0.80 21.76
C GLU A 17 -36.09 -1.02 20.82
N LEU A 18 -35.10 -0.12 20.84
CA LEU A 18 -33.92 -0.23 19.97
C LEU A 18 -33.10 -1.50 20.26
N ARG A 19 -32.96 -1.86 21.53
CA ARG A 19 -32.25 -3.09 21.96
C ARG A 19 -32.98 -4.35 21.50
N ARG A 20 -34.32 -4.34 21.56
CA ARG A 20 -35.17 -5.42 21.04
C ARG A 20 -35.04 -5.53 19.53
N GLN A 21 -35.05 -4.42 18.79
CA GLN A 21 -34.87 -4.40 17.33
C GLN A 21 -33.50 -4.98 16.94
N TYR A 22 -32.43 -4.58 17.64
CA TYR A 22 -31.09 -5.18 17.48
C TYR A 22 -31.11 -6.69 17.68
N GLU A 23 -31.65 -7.19 18.80
CA GLU A 23 -31.66 -8.62 19.11
C GLU A 23 -32.46 -9.43 18.07
N ILE A 24 -33.55 -8.89 17.55
CA ILE A 24 -34.34 -9.50 16.47
C ILE A 24 -33.53 -9.56 15.17
N ASP A 25 -33.00 -8.44 14.70
CA ASP A 25 -32.28 -8.43 13.41
C ASP A 25 -30.95 -9.19 13.49
N ASN A 26 -30.29 -9.20 14.65
CA ASN A 26 -29.13 -10.05 14.91
C ASN A 26 -29.48 -11.55 14.86
N TYR A 27 -30.58 -11.95 15.51
CA TYR A 27 -31.07 -13.34 15.45
C TYR A 27 -31.42 -13.78 14.02
N LEU A 28 -31.96 -12.86 13.22
CA LEU A 28 -32.30 -13.09 11.81
C LEU A 28 -31.11 -12.96 10.85
N ALA A 29 -29.87 -12.81 11.36
CA ALA A 29 -28.65 -12.62 10.58
C ALA A 29 -28.69 -11.41 9.61
N ARG A 30 -29.46 -10.38 9.95
CA ARG A 30 -29.53 -9.11 9.21
C ARG A 30 -28.50 -8.14 9.77
N SER A 31 -27.22 -8.51 9.72
CA SER A 31 -26.15 -7.86 10.49
C SER A 31 -26.01 -6.36 10.19
N ALA A 32 -26.09 -5.94 8.92
CA ALA A 32 -26.03 -4.51 8.57
C ALA A 32 -27.17 -3.68 9.20
N LYS A 33 -28.36 -4.28 9.38
CA LYS A 33 -29.50 -3.62 10.02
C LYS A 33 -29.37 -3.65 11.55
N ALA A 34 -28.89 -4.76 12.11
CA ALA A 34 -28.56 -4.87 13.53
C ALA A 34 -27.52 -3.81 13.96
N LEU A 35 -26.49 -3.59 13.14
CA LEU A 35 -25.47 -2.54 13.35
C LEU A 35 -26.10 -1.15 13.48
N LYS A 36 -27.09 -0.81 12.64
CA LYS A 36 -27.80 0.48 12.71
C LYS A 36 -28.56 0.66 14.02
N HIS A 37 -29.12 -0.42 14.57
CA HIS A 37 -29.78 -0.39 15.88
C HIS A 37 -28.80 -0.17 17.03
N LEU A 38 -27.60 -0.78 16.97
CA LEU A 38 -26.53 -0.52 17.93
C LEU A 38 -26.02 0.92 17.86
N HIS A 39 -25.87 1.47 16.65
CA HIS A 39 -25.53 2.88 16.46
C HIS A 39 -26.59 3.81 17.06
N ALA A 40 -27.88 3.53 16.82
CA ALA A 40 -28.99 4.32 17.38
C ALA A 40 -29.08 4.25 18.91
N LEU A 41 -28.49 3.22 19.54
CA LEU A 41 -28.35 3.10 21.00
C LEU A 41 -27.15 3.89 21.55
N GLU A 42 -26.37 4.55 20.69
CA GLU A 42 -25.12 5.24 21.05
C GLU A 42 -24.09 4.30 21.72
N ALA A 43 -24.19 2.99 21.44
CA ALA A 43 -23.37 1.95 22.05
C ALA A 43 -22.11 1.68 21.20
N PHE A 44 -21.20 2.66 21.09
CA PHE A 44 -20.08 2.60 20.14
C PHE A 44 -19.17 1.37 20.32
N ASP A 45 -18.85 0.99 21.55
CA ASP A 45 -18.04 -0.21 21.82
C ASP A 45 -18.69 -1.50 21.29
N GLU A 46 -20.02 -1.60 21.41
CA GLU A 46 -20.76 -2.73 20.85
C GLU A 46 -20.78 -2.67 19.32
N VAL A 47 -20.89 -1.47 18.74
CA VAL A 47 -20.80 -1.29 17.27
C VAL A 47 -19.44 -1.74 16.74
N LYS A 48 -18.33 -1.38 17.41
CA LYS A 48 -16.98 -1.85 17.05
C LYS A 48 -16.88 -3.37 17.06
N GLN A 49 -17.23 -3.99 18.18
CA GLN A 49 -17.16 -5.44 18.33
C GLN A 49 -18.04 -6.17 17.30
N TYR A 50 -19.23 -5.63 17.04
CA TYR A 50 -20.16 -6.21 16.07
C TYR A 50 -19.68 -6.03 14.63
N ALA A 51 -19.12 -4.87 14.29
CA ALA A 51 -18.55 -4.59 12.97
C ALA A 51 -17.37 -5.52 12.68
N VAL A 52 -16.46 -5.71 13.64
CA VAL A 52 -15.32 -6.64 13.52
C VAL A 52 -15.82 -8.07 13.33
N LYS A 53 -16.76 -8.53 14.17
CA LYS A 53 -17.31 -9.89 14.13
C LYS A 53 -17.97 -10.24 12.78
N HIS A 54 -18.61 -9.28 12.14
CA HIS A 54 -19.37 -9.48 10.91
C HIS A 54 -18.73 -8.83 9.67
N SER A 55 -17.49 -8.34 9.79
CA SER A 55 -16.77 -7.60 8.74
C SER A 55 -17.55 -6.41 8.14
N LEU A 56 -18.34 -5.69 8.95
CA LEU A 56 -19.20 -4.58 8.54
C LEU A 56 -18.51 -3.21 8.65
N TYR A 57 -17.21 -3.15 8.32
CA TYR A 57 -16.41 -1.93 8.50
C TYR A 57 -16.93 -0.76 7.68
N ARG A 58 -17.31 -0.99 6.42
CA ARG A 58 -17.81 0.06 5.52
C ARG A 58 -19.12 0.65 6.01
N GLU A 59 -20.02 -0.20 6.47
CA GLU A 59 -21.29 0.22 7.06
C GLU A 59 -21.08 1.01 8.35
N ALA A 60 -20.14 0.58 9.20
CA ALA A 60 -19.80 1.29 10.42
C ALA A 60 -19.17 2.66 10.14
N LEU A 61 -18.25 2.75 9.18
CA LEU A 61 -17.63 4.01 8.74
C LEU A 61 -18.68 5.00 8.21
N GLU A 62 -19.63 4.53 7.41
CA GLU A 62 -20.71 5.37 6.88
C GLU A 62 -21.62 5.91 8.00
N LEU A 63 -21.87 5.12 9.05
CA LEU A 63 -22.67 5.55 10.20
C LEU A 63 -21.97 6.66 11.01
N TYR A 64 -20.64 6.62 11.13
CA TYR A 64 -19.86 7.58 11.92
C TYR A 64 -19.18 8.67 11.10
N LYS A 65 -19.51 8.84 9.81
CA LYS A 65 -18.80 9.77 8.91
C LYS A 65 -18.76 11.24 9.34
N TYR A 66 -19.61 11.65 10.28
CA TYR A 66 -19.65 13.02 10.83
C TYR A 66 -19.18 13.10 12.29
N GLN A 67 -18.72 11.99 12.86
CA GLN A 67 -18.27 11.86 14.24
C GLN A 67 -16.77 11.54 14.24
N THR A 68 -15.95 12.59 14.25
CA THR A 68 -14.50 12.47 13.98
C THR A 68 -13.79 11.45 14.87
N GLU A 69 -14.06 11.44 16.19
CA GLU A 69 -13.39 10.52 17.13
C GLU A 69 -13.73 9.06 16.81
N GLN A 70 -15.02 8.75 16.64
CA GLN A 70 -15.51 7.42 16.32
C GLN A 70 -15.06 6.96 14.93
N LEU A 71 -15.07 7.88 13.95
CA LEU A 71 -14.59 7.62 12.60
C LEU A 71 -13.11 7.27 12.59
N THR A 72 -12.29 7.96 13.37
CA THR A 72 -10.86 7.67 13.53
C THR A 72 -10.65 6.26 14.09
N GLU A 73 -11.35 5.89 15.16
CA GLU A 73 -11.19 4.56 15.75
C GLU A 73 -11.68 3.44 14.81
N MET A 74 -12.82 3.66 14.12
CA MET A 74 -13.34 2.69 13.16
C MET A 74 -12.44 2.54 11.92
N THR A 75 -11.87 3.64 11.43
CA THR A 75 -10.92 3.62 10.30
C THR A 75 -9.67 2.84 10.67
N ARG A 76 -9.19 2.96 11.92
CA ARG A 76 -8.04 2.18 12.39
C ARG A 76 -8.32 0.68 12.37
N LEU A 77 -9.47 0.26 12.94
CA LEU A 77 -9.89 -1.15 12.89
C LEU A 77 -10.02 -1.66 11.46
N TYR A 78 -10.50 -0.82 10.54
CA TYR A 78 -10.58 -1.18 9.13
C TYR A 78 -9.20 -1.31 8.48
N ALA A 79 -8.26 -0.43 8.81
CA ALA A 79 -6.87 -0.50 8.34
C ALA A 79 -6.19 -1.80 8.80
N ASP A 80 -6.34 -2.16 10.09
CA ASP A 80 -5.83 -3.41 10.65
C ASP A 80 -6.42 -4.62 9.92
N TYR A 81 -7.74 -4.64 9.71
CA TYR A 81 -8.42 -5.69 8.95
C TYR A 81 -7.92 -5.79 7.51
N LEU A 82 -7.79 -4.67 6.79
CA LEU A 82 -7.28 -4.64 5.42
C LEU A 82 -5.86 -5.21 5.35
N TYR A 83 -5.01 -4.86 6.32
CA TYR A 83 -3.66 -5.38 6.42
C TYR A 83 -3.66 -6.91 6.61
N GLU A 84 -4.47 -7.43 7.55
CA GLU A 84 -4.62 -8.87 7.78
C GLU A 84 -5.14 -9.62 6.54
N GLN A 85 -5.97 -8.98 5.72
CA GLN A 85 -6.46 -9.54 4.44
C GLN A 85 -5.47 -9.37 3.29
N SER A 86 -4.22 -8.97 3.55
CA SER A 86 -3.21 -8.68 2.53
C SER A 86 -3.59 -7.57 1.54
N ASN A 87 -4.57 -6.73 1.88
CA ASN A 87 -4.96 -5.57 1.09
C ASN A 87 -4.11 -4.36 1.47
N TYR A 88 -2.79 -4.49 1.26
CA TYR A 88 -1.77 -3.60 1.83
C TYR A 88 -1.87 -2.15 1.34
N GLN A 89 -2.26 -1.93 0.08
CA GLN A 89 -2.39 -0.58 -0.45
C GLN A 89 -3.51 0.20 0.25
N GLU A 90 -4.68 -0.41 0.40
CA GLU A 90 -5.83 0.19 1.05
C GLU A 90 -5.61 0.33 2.56
N ALA A 91 -4.94 -0.63 3.19
CA ALA A 91 -4.50 -0.51 4.57
C ALA A 91 -3.58 0.70 4.76
N ALA A 92 -2.60 0.87 3.87
CA ALA A 92 -1.67 2.00 3.91
C ALA A 92 -2.39 3.35 3.77
N ILE A 93 -3.34 3.46 2.82
CA ILE A 93 -4.16 4.68 2.64
C ILE A 93 -4.96 4.98 3.92
N ALA A 94 -5.53 3.96 4.56
CA ALA A 94 -6.28 4.13 5.79
C ALA A 94 -5.36 4.59 6.94
N TYR A 95 -4.21 3.96 7.14
CA TYR A 95 -3.22 4.40 8.14
C TYR A 95 -2.73 5.83 7.88
N GLU A 96 -2.40 6.17 6.62
CA GLU A 96 -1.97 7.51 6.23
C GLU A 96 -3.04 8.56 6.56
N SER A 97 -4.31 8.26 6.27
CA SER A 97 -5.43 9.17 6.55
C SER A 97 -5.60 9.49 8.05
N LEU A 98 -5.08 8.62 8.91
CA LEU A 98 -5.08 8.77 10.36
C LEU A 98 -3.78 9.39 10.91
N GLY A 99 -2.81 9.72 10.05
CA GLY A 99 -1.48 10.16 10.47
C GLY A 99 -0.62 9.06 11.10
N ILE A 100 -1.01 7.79 10.92
CA ILE A 100 -0.31 6.61 11.42
C ILE A 100 0.76 6.22 10.39
N TYR A 101 1.80 7.06 10.29
CA TYR A 101 2.77 6.96 9.20
C TYR A 101 3.70 5.74 9.30
N ASP A 102 3.97 5.24 10.52
CA ASP A 102 4.86 4.09 10.75
C ASP A 102 4.29 2.80 10.11
N GLU A 103 3.00 2.53 10.35
CA GLU A 103 2.29 1.41 9.73
C GLU A 103 2.02 1.66 8.24
N ALA A 104 1.76 2.91 7.84
CA ALA A 104 1.50 3.27 6.44
C ALA A 104 2.71 3.01 5.54
N TYR A 105 3.92 3.47 5.92
CA TYR A 105 5.09 3.34 5.04
C TYR A 105 5.48 1.88 4.80
N LYS A 106 5.35 1.03 5.83
CA LYS A 106 5.60 -0.42 5.77
C LYS A 106 4.56 -1.11 4.88
N SER A 107 3.29 -0.72 5.02
CA SER A 107 2.21 -1.26 4.18
C SER A 107 2.38 -0.85 2.71
N TYR A 108 2.76 0.41 2.43
CA TYR A 108 3.07 0.87 1.07
C TYR A 108 4.28 0.17 0.45
N GLN A 109 5.30 -0.16 1.24
CA GLN A 109 6.45 -0.94 0.78
C GLN A 109 6.02 -2.31 0.28
N ILE A 110 5.23 -3.04 1.08
CA ILE A 110 4.69 -4.36 0.69
C ILE A 110 3.76 -4.25 -0.52
N ALA A 111 3.08 -3.11 -0.69
CA ALA A 111 2.21 -2.85 -1.83
C ALA A 111 2.94 -2.34 -3.09
N HIS A 112 4.28 -2.29 -3.11
CA HIS A 112 5.07 -1.75 -4.23
C HIS A 112 4.68 -0.31 -4.59
N ARG A 113 4.45 0.53 -3.57
CA ARG A 113 4.14 1.96 -3.69
C ARG A 113 5.28 2.78 -3.10
N TRP A 114 6.40 2.80 -3.82
CA TRP A 114 7.66 3.33 -3.29
C TRP A 114 7.62 4.83 -2.96
N ARG A 115 6.86 5.63 -3.71
CA ARG A 115 6.78 7.09 -3.50
C ARG A 115 6.04 7.40 -2.21
N GLU A 116 4.87 6.78 -2.06
CA GLU A 116 4.02 6.87 -0.88
C GLU A 116 4.73 6.30 0.35
N SER A 117 5.45 5.18 0.18
CA SER A 117 6.28 4.59 1.23
C SER A 117 7.40 5.55 1.68
N LEU A 118 8.19 6.12 0.76
CA LEU A 118 9.24 7.08 1.14
C LEU A 118 8.67 8.35 1.78
N TYR A 119 7.58 8.88 1.24
CA TYR A 119 6.88 10.03 1.81
C TYR A 119 6.45 9.76 3.25
N CYS A 120 5.76 8.64 3.51
CA CYS A 120 5.32 8.29 4.86
C CYS A 120 6.51 8.04 5.79
N ALA A 121 7.57 7.39 5.32
CA ALA A 121 8.78 7.16 6.11
C ALA A 121 9.44 8.48 6.56
N LEU A 122 9.41 9.53 5.72
CA LEU A 122 9.91 10.87 6.06
C LEU A 122 9.06 11.60 7.11
N MET A 123 7.82 11.17 7.33
CA MET A 123 6.93 11.72 8.37
C MET A 123 7.16 11.07 9.75
N VAL A 124 7.93 9.99 9.80
CA VAL A 124 8.29 9.26 11.03
C VAL A 124 9.67 9.73 11.50
N PRO A 125 9.94 9.84 12.82
CA PRO A 125 11.26 10.21 13.34
C PRO A 125 12.27 9.05 13.24
N LEU A 126 12.47 8.52 12.03
CA LEU A 126 13.46 7.51 11.72
C LEU A 126 14.87 8.11 11.76
N SER A 127 15.84 7.32 12.22
CA SER A 127 17.25 7.66 12.05
C SER A 127 17.64 7.68 10.57
N GLN A 128 18.71 8.40 10.24
CA GLN A 128 19.22 8.43 8.87
C GLN A 128 19.53 7.02 8.34
N THR A 129 20.08 6.15 9.17
CA THR A 129 20.40 4.76 8.80
C THR A 129 19.15 3.93 8.52
N GLU A 130 18.08 4.11 9.29
CA GLU A 130 16.81 3.42 9.03
C GLU A 130 16.18 3.87 7.71
N LEU A 131 16.22 5.18 7.43
CA LEU A 131 15.70 5.72 6.16
C LEU A 131 16.53 5.24 4.96
N GLU A 132 17.86 5.18 5.09
CA GLU A 132 18.76 4.64 4.06
C GLU A 132 18.49 3.16 3.81
N ASN A 133 18.35 2.35 4.86
CA ASN A 133 18.01 0.93 4.76
C ASN A 133 16.65 0.72 4.09
N HIS A 134 15.66 1.55 4.43
CA HIS A 134 14.34 1.54 3.80
C HIS A 134 14.41 1.86 2.30
N ALA A 135 15.12 2.93 1.94
CA ALA A 135 15.35 3.30 0.54
C ALA A 135 16.08 2.20 -0.24
N ILE A 136 17.08 1.54 0.36
CA ILE A 136 17.76 0.38 -0.25
C ILE A 136 16.77 -0.76 -0.48
N SER A 137 15.92 -1.09 0.49
CA SER A 137 14.91 -2.14 0.32
C SER A 137 13.95 -1.83 -0.82
N LEU A 138 13.50 -0.58 -0.96
CA LEU A 138 12.63 -0.17 -2.05
C LEU A 138 13.32 -0.28 -3.41
N VAL A 139 14.61 0.09 -3.50
CA VAL A 139 15.41 -0.12 -4.70
C VAL A 139 15.47 -1.60 -5.06
N THR A 140 15.73 -2.48 -4.08
CA THR A 140 15.77 -3.94 -4.32
C THR A 140 14.43 -4.43 -4.88
N THR A 141 13.31 -4.07 -4.25
CA THR A 141 11.96 -4.45 -4.73
C THR A 141 11.70 -3.96 -6.17
N LEU A 142 12.04 -2.70 -6.48
CA LEU A 142 11.88 -2.15 -7.83
C LEU A 142 12.70 -2.89 -8.87
N LEU A 143 13.89 -3.40 -8.52
CA LEU A 143 14.78 -4.11 -9.44
C LEU A 143 14.40 -5.59 -9.59
N GLU A 144 14.01 -6.24 -8.50
CA GLU A 144 13.77 -7.68 -8.47
C GLU A 144 12.36 -8.03 -8.94
N GLU A 145 11.36 -7.28 -8.49
CA GLU A 145 9.94 -7.55 -8.73
C GLU A 145 9.41 -6.73 -9.91
N ASP A 146 9.61 -5.42 -9.90
CA ASP A 146 8.93 -4.52 -10.85
C ASP A 146 9.70 -4.32 -12.16
N LYS A 147 11.02 -4.59 -12.15
CA LYS A 147 11.98 -4.21 -13.22
C LYS A 147 11.96 -2.71 -13.56
N ASP A 148 11.55 -1.86 -12.62
CA ASP A 148 11.49 -0.41 -12.79
C ASP A 148 12.85 0.24 -12.46
N TYR A 149 13.76 0.15 -13.43
CA TYR A 149 15.09 0.74 -13.32
C TYR A 149 15.06 2.26 -13.18
N LEU A 150 14.03 2.94 -13.70
CA LEU A 150 13.93 4.40 -13.65
C LEU A 150 13.61 4.86 -12.23
N SER A 151 12.59 4.27 -11.61
CA SER A 151 12.25 4.56 -10.22
C SER A 151 13.39 4.18 -9.27
N ALA A 152 14.03 3.03 -9.49
CA ALA A 152 15.19 2.61 -8.69
C ALA A 152 16.37 3.60 -8.81
N ALA A 153 16.66 4.08 -10.02
CA ALA A 153 17.66 5.12 -10.26
C ALA A 153 17.32 6.42 -9.52
N GLN A 154 16.03 6.79 -9.51
CA GLN A 154 15.56 7.98 -8.82
C GLN A 154 15.83 7.90 -7.30
N ILE A 155 15.49 6.78 -6.65
CA ILE A 155 15.77 6.59 -5.22
C ILE A 155 17.28 6.63 -4.94
N GLN A 156 18.09 5.98 -5.79
CA GLN A 156 19.56 6.00 -5.65
C GLN A 156 20.13 7.43 -5.72
N ALA A 157 19.61 8.27 -6.60
CA ALA A 157 20.06 9.64 -6.76
C ALA A 157 19.54 10.56 -5.65
N ASP A 158 18.24 10.56 -5.41
CA ASP A 158 17.56 11.56 -4.58
C ASP A 158 17.71 11.25 -3.09
N ASN A 159 17.60 9.97 -2.70
CA ASN A 159 17.62 9.56 -1.30
C ASN A 159 18.99 9.07 -0.85
N LEU A 160 19.64 8.22 -1.64
CA LEU A 160 20.91 7.58 -1.26
C LEU A 160 22.15 8.35 -1.73
N LYS A 161 21.98 9.33 -2.63
CA LYS A 161 23.06 10.12 -3.25
C LYS A 161 24.17 9.27 -3.86
N ASN A 162 23.84 8.04 -4.28
CA ASN A 162 24.75 7.13 -4.94
C ASN A 162 24.64 7.34 -6.46
N TYR A 163 25.22 8.44 -6.93
CA TYR A 163 25.13 8.85 -8.33
C TYR A 163 25.71 7.84 -9.33
N PRO A 164 26.82 7.12 -9.04
CA PRO A 164 27.29 6.05 -9.91
C PRO A 164 26.26 4.92 -10.06
N ALA A 165 25.66 4.46 -8.96
CA ALA A 165 24.62 3.43 -9.02
C ALA A 165 23.37 3.91 -9.78
N ALA A 166 22.94 5.15 -9.53
CA ALA A 166 21.83 5.77 -10.26
C ALA A 166 22.12 5.86 -11.77
N ALA A 167 23.34 6.27 -12.17
CA ALA A 167 23.74 6.35 -13.57
C ALA A 167 23.72 4.97 -14.25
N THR A 168 24.23 3.93 -13.59
CA THR A 168 24.15 2.55 -14.09
C THR A 168 22.70 2.10 -14.32
N LEU A 169 21.80 2.42 -13.39
CA LEU A 169 20.37 2.11 -13.53
C LEU A 169 19.69 2.94 -14.63
N PHE A 170 20.05 4.21 -14.79
CA PHE A 170 19.60 5.01 -15.94
C PHE A 170 20.06 4.42 -17.27
N CYS A 171 21.30 3.93 -17.37
CA CYS A 171 21.78 3.23 -18.57
C CYS A 171 20.96 1.96 -18.85
N ARG A 172 20.64 1.15 -17.82
CA ARG A 172 19.74 -0.01 -17.98
C ARG A 172 18.34 0.37 -18.43
N ALA A 173 17.85 1.55 -18.02
CA ALA A 173 16.60 2.13 -18.50
C ALA A 173 16.70 2.81 -19.88
N SER A 174 17.85 2.71 -20.57
CA SER A 174 18.15 3.43 -21.82
C SER A 174 18.06 4.96 -21.72
N ARG A 175 18.22 5.51 -20.51
CA ARG A 175 18.21 6.95 -20.18
C ARG A 175 19.63 7.51 -20.08
N PHE A 176 20.43 7.32 -21.13
CA PHE A 176 21.84 7.73 -21.16
C PHE A 176 22.04 9.23 -20.91
N ALA A 177 21.14 10.07 -21.41
CA ALA A 177 21.20 11.52 -21.15
C ALA A 177 21.08 11.85 -19.65
N ASP A 178 20.23 11.13 -18.92
CA ASP A 178 20.08 11.30 -17.47
C ASP A 178 21.28 10.74 -16.71
N ALA A 179 21.82 9.60 -17.15
CA ALA A 179 23.07 9.03 -16.61
C ALA A 179 24.25 10.00 -16.75
N THR A 180 24.45 10.58 -17.94
CA THR A 180 25.49 11.58 -18.17
C THR A 180 25.24 12.84 -17.35
N ARG A 181 24.00 13.34 -17.32
CA ARG A 181 23.63 14.54 -16.57
C ARG A 181 23.89 14.37 -15.08
N ILE A 182 23.45 13.26 -14.47
CA ILE A 182 23.58 13.06 -13.01
C ILE A 182 25.04 12.94 -12.59
N LEU A 183 25.90 12.32 -13.41
CA LEU A 183 27.34 12.28 -13.15
C LEU A 183 27.97 13.67 -13.31
N ALA A 184 27.64 14.39 -14.38
CA ALA A 184 28.22 15.69 -14.68
C ALA A 184 27.89 16.76 -13.64
N ILE A 185 26.63 16.87 -13.20
CA ILE A 185 26.24 17.90 -12.21
C ILE A 185 26.83 17.64 -10.83
N ASN A 186 27.22 16.39 -10.53
CA ASN A 186 27.79 15.99 -9.25
C ASN A 186 29.33 15.86 -9.29
N GLY A 187 30.00 16.38 -10.34
CA GLY A 187 31.46 16.40 -10.42
C GLY A 187 32.11 15.04 -10.71
N LEU A 188 31.36 14.10 -11.30
CA LEU A 188 31.81 12.74 -11.63
C LEU A 188 32.00 12.55 -13.13
N GLN A 189 32.41 13.59 -13.86
CA GLN A 189 32.58 13.53 -15.33
C GLN A 189 33.60 12.46 -15.75
N ASN A 190 34.61 12.22 -14.90
CA ASN A 190 35.62 11.18 -15.10
C ASN A 190 35.06 9.75 -15.12
N ARG A 191 33.87 9.52 -14.54
CA ARG A 191 33.19 8.21 -14.53
C ARG A 191 32.29 7.99 -15.75
N ILE A 192 32.06 9.02 -16.59
CA ILE A 192 31.18 8.91 -17.76
C ILE A 192 31.68 7.81 -18.73
N PRO A 193 32.97 7.74 -19.10
CA PRO A 193 33.43 6.67 -19.99
C PRO A 193 33.28 5.28 -19.39
N GLU A 194 33.48 5.14 -18.08
CA GLU A 194 33.36 3.86 -17.39
C GLU A 194 31.92 3.36 -17.36
N ILE A 195 30.95 4.23 -17.06
CA ILE A 195 29.56 3.85 -16.80
C ILE A 195 28.69 4.00 -18.05
N VAL A 196 28.72 5.18 -18.68
CA VAL A 196 27.80 5.53 -19.76
C VAL A 196 28.25 4.90 -21.08
N ASP A 197 29.54 4.98 -21.43
CA ASP A 197 30.01 4.41 -22.70
C ASP A 197 29.91 2.88 -22.68
N SER A 198 30.19 2.25 -21.54
CA SER A 198 29.94 0.80 -21.33
C SER A 198 28.46 0.46 -21.48
N GLY A 199 27.57 1.22 -20.84
CA GLY A 199 26.13 1.01 -20.96
C GLY A 199 25.60 1.21 -22.39
N LEU A 200 26.15 2.16 -23.14
CA LEU A 200 25.83 2.35 -24.56
C LEU A 200 26.30 1.15 -25.39
N ALA A 201 27.52 0.66 -25.16
CA ALA A 201 28.05 -0.50 -25.86
C ALA A 201 27.19 -1.76 -25.61
N GLU A 202 26.78 -2.01 -24.36
CA GLU A 202 25.88 -3.10 -24.00
C GLU A 202 24.52 -2.99 -24.71
N ALA A 203 23.91 -1.80 -24.69
CA ALA A 203 22.62 -1.56 -25.34
C ALA A 203 22.69 -1.69 -26.87
N MET A 204 23.79 -1.22 -27.48
CA MET A 204 24.06 -1.40 -28.90
C MET A 204 24.21 -2.88 -29.26
N GLY A 205 24.94 -3.66 -28.45
CA GLY A 205 25.08 -5.09 -28.62
C GLY A 205 23.72 -5.80 -28.59
N SER A 206 22.96 -5.59 -27.52
CA SER A 206 21.62 -6.18 -27.36
C SER A 206 20.65 -5.82 -28.49
N THR A 207 20.66 -4.57 -28.95
CA THR A 207 19.82 -4.14 -30.08
C THR A 207 20.25 -4.81 -31.39
N THR A 208 21.56 -4.95 -31.62
CA THR A 208 22.10 -5.58 -32.82
C THR A 208 21.73 -7.07 -32.87
N ASP A 209 21.87 -7.77 -31.75
CA ASP A 209 21.48 -9.18 -31.62
C ASP A 209 19.98 -9.37 -31.86
N PHE A 210 19.14 -8.52 -31.25
CA PHE A 210 17.71 -8.54 -31.46
C PHE A 210 17.32 -8.34 -32.94
N LEU A 211 17.95 -7.39 -33.63
CA LEU A 211 17.70 -7.16 -35.06
C LEU A 211 18.15 -8.34 -35.93
N ALA A 212 19.28 -8.98 -35.59
CA ALA A 212 19.74 -10.17 -36.29
C ALA A 212 18.75 -11.33 -36.15
N ASP A 213 18.22 -11.54 -34.94
CA ASP A 213 17.21 -12.56 -34.65
C ASP A 213 15.90 -12.28 -35.40
N CYS A 214 15.40 -11.04 -35.38
CA CYS A 214 14.21 -10.67 -36.15
C CYS A 214 14.39 -10.94 -37.65
N LYS A 215 15.56 -10.61 -38.21
CA LYS A 215 15.88 -10.87 -39.61
C LYS A 215 15.91 -12.36 -39.92
N ALA A 216 16.50 -13.18 -39.04
CA ALA A 216 16.54 -14.63 -39.20
C ALA A 216 15.14 -15.24 -39.16
N GLN A 217 14.29 -14.81 -38.23
CA GLN A 217 12.91 -15.30 -38.11
C GLN A 217 12.06 -14.95 -39.33
N LEU A 218 12.17 -13.72 -39.86
CA LEU A 218 11.46 -13.31 -41.07
C LEU A 218 11.84 -14.18 -42.28
N ASN A 219 13.14 -14.49 -42.44
CA ASN A 219 13.60 -15.34 -43.54
C ASN A 219 13.12 -16.79 -43.46
N VAL A 220 12.71 -17.28 -42.28
CA VAL A 220 12.17 -18.63 -42.10
C VAL A 220 10.66 -18.68 -42.37
N GLN A 221 9.96 -17.54 -42.32
CA GLN A 221 8.51 -17.46 -42.54
C GLN A 221 8.11 -17.21 -44.02
N VAL A 222 9.09 -16.93 -44.89
CA VAL A 222 8.92 -16.76 -46.35
C VAL A 222 9.39 -18.01 -47.06
#